data_AF-A0A812TRR4-F1
#
_entry.id   AF-A0A812TRR4-F1
#
_cell.length_a   1.000
_cell.length_b   1.000
_cell.length_c   1.000
_cell.angle_alpha   90.00
_cell.angle_beta   90.00
_cell.angle_gamma   90.00
#
_symmetry.space_group_name_H-M   'P 1'
#
loop_
_entity.id
_entity.type
_entity.pdbx_description
1 polymer ?
#
loop_
_entity_poly.entity_id
_entity_poly.type
_entity_poly.pdbx_seq_one_letter_code
_entity_poly.pdbx_strand_id
1 'polypeptide(L)'
;MLPLPARVRYQFDSDGCPYVTDNVLTTLQKEVELVLQSPLTTTQRSDGKRLCPFCPFRGFKQMKQLRVHLAKHHTKKTQFVASGTKQVKVIMALYDDAASSQSECSALLRRSAEIMRRTVVPPLPANVNDVDRRIRLVYDASGPTFMNLTAVGNSVHVRRARNVYYTHSFADLLLREMILSHAQVAWIALVFFLMLILCAC
;
A
#
# COMPACT_ATOMS: atom_id res chain seq x y z
N MET A 1 24.96 -13.53 21.04
CA MET A 1 23.56 -13.33 20.63
C MET A 1 23.41 -11.85 20.27
N LEU A 2 23.29 -11.52 18.98
CA LEU A 2 22.94 -10.16 18.56
C LEU A 2 21.46 -9.93 18.89
N PRO A 3 21.08 -8.76 19.43
CA PRO A 3 19.68 -8.47 19.72
C PRO A 3 18.89 -8.47 18.40
N LEU A 4 17.76 -9.18 18.39
CA LEU A 4 16.79 -9.10 17.29
C LEU A 4 16.45 -7.62 17.06
N PRO A 5 16.44 -7.12 15.81
CA PRO A 5 16.02 -5.75 15.54
C PRO A 5 14.61 -5.58 16.11
N ALA A 6 14.44 -4.54 16.93
CA ALA A 6 13.18 -4.25 17.60
C ALA A 6 12.04 -4.27 16.57
N ARG A 7 11.06 -5.17 16.76
CA ARG A 7 9.85 -5.21 15.94
C ARG A 7 9.29 -3.80 15.86
N VAL A 8 9.31 -3.20 14.67
CA VAL A 8 8.65 -1.93 14.41
C VAL A 8 7.16 -2.18 14.65
N ARG A 9 6.63 -1.60 15.75
CA ARG A 9 5.20 -1.61 16.01
C ARG A 9 4.57 -0.68 14.97
N TYR A 10 3.64 -1.19 14.16
CA TYR A 10 2.73 -0.34 13.42
C TYR A 10 2.10 0.65 14.40
N GLN A 11 2.38 1.93 14.22
CA GLN A 11 1.83 2.95 15.09
C GLN A 11 0.54 3.48 14.44
N PHE A 12 -0.53 3.41 15.22
CA PHE A 12 -1.83 3.93 14.85
C PHE A 12 -2.10 5.13 15.76
N ASP A 13 -2.69 6.18 15.20
CA ASP A 13 -3.16 7.29 16.03
C ASP A 13 -4.39 6.86 16.85
N SER A 14 -4.90 7.78 17.67
CA SER A 14 -6.11 7.55 18.49
C SER A 14 -7.33 7.15 17.66
N ASP A 15 -7.33 7.43 16.35
CA ASP A 15 -8.41 7.15 15.41
C ASP A 15 -8.17 5.85 14.63
N GLY A 16 -7.12 5.09 14.95
CA GLY A 16 -6.78 3.83 14.29
C GLY A 16 -6.20 4.01 12.89
N CYS A 17 -5.76 5.22 12.52
CA CYS A 17 -5.12 5.50 11.25
C CYS A 17 -3.61 5.24 11.35
N PRO A 18 -3.01 4.53 10.37
CA PRO A 18 -1.58 4.27 10.39
C PRO A 18 -0.83 5.58 10.18
N TYR A 19 0.13 5.87 11.06
CA TYR A 19 0.99 7.05 10.93
C TYR A 19 2.45 6.64 10.75
N VAL A 20 3.17 7.46 9.99
CA VAL A 20 4.57 7.25 9.62
C VAL A 20 5.50 7.74 10.74
N THR A 21 6.51 6.95 11.12
CA THR A 21 7.50 7.32 12.14
C THR A 21 8.45 8.43 11.66
N ASP A 22 9.10 9.15 12.59
CA ASP A 22 9.93 10.34 12.28
C ASP A 22 11.05 10.07 11.26
N ASN A 23 11.70 8.91 11.35
CA ASN A 23 12.76 8.53 10.40
C ASN A 23 12.20 8.39 8.98
N VAL A 24 11.05 7.72 8.84
CA VAL A 24 10.40 7.55 7.54
C VAL A 24 9.89 8.91 7.05
N LEU A 25 9.26 9.73 7.89
CA LEU A 25 8.80 11.07 7.55
C LEU A 25 9.94 11.95 7.02
N THR A 26 11.12 11.87 7.63
CA THR A 26 12.31 12.61 7.18
C THR A 26 12.73 12.18 5.77
N THR A 27 12.69 10.88 5.48
CA THR A 27 12.95 10.34 4.14
C THR A 27 11.92 10.82 3.12
N LEU A 28 10.63 10.78 3.47
CA LEU A 28 9.55 11.26 2.58
C LEU A 28 9.70 12.77 2.31
N GLN A 29 10.02 13.56 3.33
CA GLN A 29 10.23 15.00 3.21
C GLN A 29 11.36 15.31 2.22
N LYS A 30 12.53 14.69 2.40
CA LYS A 30 13.68 14.86 1.50
C LYS A 30 13.31 14.53 0.05
N GLU A 31 12.56 13.46 -0.17
CA GLU A 31 12.11 13.08 -1.51
C GLU A 31 11.20 14.15 -2.15
N VAL A 32 10.28 14.73 -1.38
CA VAL A 32 9.40 15.81 -1.86
C VAL A 32 10.19 17.08 -2.18
N GLU A 33 11.11 17.49 -1.30
CA GLU A 33 11.93 18.69 -1.48
C GLU A 33 12.80 18.61 -2.74
N LEU A 34 13.43 17.45 -2.99
CA LEU A 34 14.22 17.22 -4.19
C LEU A 34 13.39 17.39 -5.47
N VAL A 35 12.15 16.91 -5.49
CA VAL A 35 11.26 17.05 -6.66
C VAL A 35 10.70 18.46 -6.80
N LEU A 36 10.46 19.18 -5.71
CA LEU A 36 10.04 20.57 -5.76
C LEU A 36 11.11 21.48 -6.36
N GLN A 37 12.40 21.18 -6.14
CA GLN A 37 13.52 21.91 -6.74
C GLN A 37 13.65 21.67 -8.25
N SER A 38 13.35 20.45 -8.74
CA SER A 38 13.38 20.16 -10.19
C SER A 38 12.23 19.24 -10.64
N PRO A 39 11.02 19.79 -10.87
CA PRO A 39 9.84 18.98 -11.19
C PRO A 39 9.86 18.39 -12.61
N LEU A 40 10.60 19.01 -13.53
CA LEU A 40 10.51 18.69 -14.97
C LEU A 40 11.11 17.34 -15.33
N THR A 41 12.19 16.91 -14.66
CA THR A 41 12.90 15.65 -14.92
C THR A 41 12.19 14.42 -14.36
N THR A 42 11.23 14.60 -13.46
CA THR A 42 10.69 13.51 -12.64
C THR A 42 9.29 13.05 -13.05
N THR A 43 8.64 13.76 -13.99
CA THR A 43 7.21 13.56 -14.27
C THR A 43 6.96 12.73 -15.52
N GLN A 44 6.29 11.58 -15.33
CA GLN A 44 5.77 10.77 -16.43
C GLN A 44 4.53 11.41 -17.04
N ARG A 45 4.27 11.12 -18.33
CA ARG A 45 3.02 11.49 -19.00
C ARG A 45 2.19 10.25 -19.30
N SER A 46 0.89 10.36 -19.10
CA SER A 46 -0.08 9.33 -19.49
C SER A 46 -1.38 10.02 -19.88
N ASP A 47 -1.98 9.60 -21.00
CA ASP A 47 -3.24 10.16 -21.51
C ASP A 47 -3.23 11.71 -21.58
N GLY A 48 -2.16 12.27 -22.14
CA GLY A 48 -1.94 13.72 -22.25
C GLY A 48 -1.70 14.46 -20.92
N LYS A 49 -1.84 13.80 -19.77
CA LYS A 49 -1.66 14.36 -18.42
C LYS A 49 -0.26 14.09 -17.89
N ARG A 50 0.26 15.03 -17.11
CA ARG A 50 1.48 14.90 -16.31
C ARG A 50 1.14 14.27 -14.98
N LEU A 51 1.68 13.08 -14.73
CA LEU A 51 1.43 12.35 -13.49
C LEU A 51 2.22 12.97 -12.34
N CYS A 52 1.61 13.00 -11.15
CA CYS A 52 2.36 13.26 -9.94
C CYS A 52 3.28 12.06 -9.67
N PRO A 53 4.59 12.28 -9.41
CA PRO A 53 5.51 11.17 -9.18
C PRO A 53 5.19 10.39 -7.89
N PHE A 54 4.56 11.03 -6.91
CA PHE A 54 4.28 10.50 -5.58
C PHE A 54 2.88 9.94 -5.41
N CYS A 55 1.95 10.24 -6.33
CA CYS A 55 0.59 9.73 -6.27
C CYS A 55 0.41 8.64 -7.32
N PRO A 56 -0.17 7.47 -7.00
CA PRO A 56 -0.33 6.40 -7.96
C PRO A 56 -1.14 6.84 -9.19
N PHE A 57 -2.26 7.54 -8.98
CA PHE A 57 -3.20 7.82 -10.08
C PHE A 57 -3.36 9.30 -10.42
N ARG A 58 -2.87 10.25 -9.61
CA ARG A 58 -3.05 11.69 -9.88
C ARG A 58 -2.30 12.14 -11.12
N GLY A 59 -3.02 12.84 -12.00
CA GLY A 59 -2.48 13.43 -13.22
C GLY A 59 -3.11 14.80 -13.53
N PHE A 60 -2.33 15.67 -14.15
CA PHE A 60 -2.66 17.08 -14.36
C PHE A 60 -2.43 17.49 -15.80
N LYS A 61 -3.28 18.36 -16.36
CA LYS A 61 -3.10 18.83 -17.75
C LYS A 61 -1.90 19.76 -17.87
N GLN A 62 -1.71 20.63 -16.87
CA GLN A 62 -0.67 21.67 -16.90
C GLN A 62 0.37 21.47 -15.79
N MET A 63 1.61 21.88 -16.05
CA MET A 63 2.69 21.80 -15.06
C MET A 63 2.42 22.71 -13.84
N LYS A 64 1.79 23.88 -14.06
CA LYS A 64 1.37 24.77 -12.97
C LYS A 64 0.45 24.06 -11.97
N GLN A 65 -0.51 23.27 -12.46
CA GLN A 65 -1.43 22.51 -11.62
C GLN A 65 -0.70 21.43 -10.81
N LEU A 66 0.27 20.73 -11.42
CA LEU A 66 1.08 19.75 -10.73
C LEU A 66 1.93 20.39 -9.62
N ARG A 67 2.57 21.53 -9.87
CA ARG A 67 3.32 22.26 -8.83
C ARG A 67 2.43 22.67 -7.66
N VAL A 68 1.24 23.21 -7.94
CA VAL A 68 0.27 23.56 -6.90
C VAL A 68 -0.15 22.31 -6.10
N HIS A 69 -0.37 21.18 -6.76
CA HIS A 69 -0.69 19.93 -6.07
C HIS A 69 0.44 19.47 -5.16
N LEU A 70 1.68 19.44 -5.65
CA LEU A 70 2.86 19.05 -4.87
C LEU A 70 2.98 19.91 -3.61
N ALA A 71 2.95 21.24 -3.76
CA ALA A 71 3.08 22.16 -2.65
C ALA A 71 1.93 22.09 -1.64
N LYS A 72 0.70 21.84 -2.11
CA LYS A 72 -0.51 21.85 -1.25
C LYS A 72 -0.77 20.53 -0.55
N HIS A 73 -0.47 19.40 -1.19
CA HIS A 73 -0.92 18.08 -0.74
C HIS A 73 0.19 17.14 -0.27
N HIS A 74 1.45 17.38 -0.63
CA HIS A 74 2.59 16.62 -0.11
C HIS A 74 3.25 17.44 1.00
N THR A 75 2.55 17.58 2.11
CA THR A 75 2.97 18.41 3.25
C THR A 75 3.12 17.56 4.51
N LYS A 76 3.78 18.09 5.54
CA LYS A 76 3.89 17.42 6.84
C LYS A 76 2.52 17.04 7.43
N LYS A 77 1.48 17.88 7.23
CA LYS A 77 0.11 17.60 7.70
C LYS A 77 -0.48 16.32 7.12
N THR A 78 -0.13 16.00 5.88
CA THR A 78 -0.57 14.78 5.18
C THR A 78 0.50 13.69 5.20
N GLN A 79 1.53 13.83 6.05
CA GLN A 79 2.69 12.94 6.10
C GLN A 79 3.36 12.76 4.73
N PHE A 80 3.27 13.78 3.87
CA PHE A 80 3.74 13.78 2.49
C PHE A 80 3.04 12.76 1.56
N VAL A 81 1.97 12.09 2.00
CA VAL A 81 1.23 11.08 1.22
C VAL A 81 -0.17 11.59 0.90
N ALA A 82 -0.34 12.19 -0.28
CA ALA A 82 -1.61 12.77 -0.69
C ALA A 82 -2.68 11.76 -1.13
N SER A 83 -2.29 10.52 -1.45
CA SER A 83 -3.19 9.56 -2.09
C SER A 83 -4.13 8.87 -1.11
N GLY A 84 -3.66 8.59 0.11
CA GLY A 84 -4.44 7.85 1.12
C GLY A 84 -3.60 6.87 1.94
N THR A 85 -4.25 6.26 2.91
CA THR A 85 -3.66 5.36 3.92
C THR A 85 -3.15 4.05 3.33
N LYS A 86 -3.68 3.59 2.18
CA LYS A 86 -3.15 2.37 1.54
C LYS A 86 -1.74 2.57 0.99
N GLN A 87 -1.44 3.76 0.48
CA GLN A 87 -0.07 4.06 0.06
C GLN A 87 0.88 4.11 1.26
N VAL A 88 0.43 4.63 2.41
CA VAL A 88 1.21 4.61 3.66
C VAL A 88 1.58 3.17 4.05
N LYS A 89 0.66 2.21 3.90
CA LYS A 89 0.96 0.79 4.17
C LYS A 89 2.04 0.23 3.24
N VAL A 90 2.04 0.60 1.96
CA VAL A 90 3.10 0.21 1.02
C VAL A 90 4.45 0.84 1.42
N ILE A 91 4.45 2.11 1.82
CA ILE A 91 5.65 2.81 2.27
C ILE A 91 6.25 2.12 3.49
N MET A 92 5.42 1.76 4.47
CA MET A 92 5.87 1.03 5.66
C MET A 92 6.45 -0.33 5.29
N ALA A 93 5.78 -1.09 4.43
CA ALA A 93 6.28 -2.37 3.95
C ALA A 93 7.63 -2.25 3.20
N LEU A 94 7.79 -1.22 2.37
CA LEU A 94 9.06 -0.94 1.68
C LEU A 94 10.18 -0.54 2.64
N TYR A 95 9.85 0.20 3.69
CA TYR A 95 10.80 0.59 4.72
C TYR A 95 11.26 -0.64 5.54
N ASP A 96 10.33 -1.49 5.93
CA ASP A 96 10.61 -2.72 6.67
C ASP A 96 11.42 -3.71 5.82
N ASP A 97 11.07 -3.86 4.53
CA ASP A 97 11.83 -4.65 3.56
C ASP A 97 13.28 -4.14 3.45
N ALA A 98 13.45 -2.83 3.31
CA ALA A 98 14.78 -2.23 3.23
C ALA A 98 15.60 -2.46 4.51
N ALA A 99 14.98 -2.28 5.69
CA ALA A 99 15.63 -2.52 6.98
C ALA A 99 16.00 -3.99 7.17
N SER A 100 15.11 -4.92 6.81
CA SER A 100 15.35 -6.37 6.93
C SER A 100 16.44 -6.85 5.98
N SER A 101 16.49 -6.27 4.77
CA SER A 101 17.49 -6.57 3.74
C SER A 101 18.78 -5.78 3.89
N GLN A 102 18.91 -4.92 4.92
CA GLN A 102 20.04 -4.02 5.14
C GLN A 102 20.37 -3.16 3.90
N SER A 103 19.33 -2.74 3.17
CA SER A 103 19.46 -1.96 1.94
C SER A 103 19.06 -0.50 2.16
N GLU A 104 19.47 0.37 1.24
CA GLU A 104 19.11 1.78 1.32
C GLU A 104 17.61 2.01 1.17
N CYS A 105 17.05 2.75 2.12
CA CYS A 105 15.66 3.13 2.09
C CYS A 105 15.47 4.46 1.36
N SER A 106 15.43 4.40 0.02
CA SER A 106 15.27 5.58 -0.84
C SER A 106 14.04 5.49 -1.75
N ALA A 107 13.59 6.66 -2.21
CA ALA A 107 12.48 6.83 -3.16
C ALA A 107 11.16 6.15 -2.74
N LEU A 108 10.83 6.16 -1.45
CA LEU A 108 9.66 5.49 -0.89
C LEU A 108 8.32 5.96 -1.49
N LEU A 109 8.14 7.26 -1.70
CA LEU A 109 6.91 7.81 -2.29
C LEU A 109 6.77 7.35 -3.75
N ARG A 110 7.84 7.44 -4.52
CA ARG A 110 7.84 7.03 -5.93
C ARG A 110 7.64 5.53 -6.08
N ARG A 111 8.39 4.72 -5.33
CA ARG A 111 8.29 3.25 -5.36
C ARG A 111 6.91 2.78 -4.92
N SER A 112 6.35 3.35 -3.85
CA SER A 112 5.00 2.99 -3.41
C SER A 112 3.95 3.36 -4.46
N ALA A 113 4.06 4.53 -5.09
CA ALA A 113 3.17 4.95 -6.17
C ALA A 113 3.26 4.00 -7.38
N GLU A 114 4.47 3.58 -7.73
CA GLU A 114 4.71 2.64 -8.83
C GLU A 114 4.14 1.25 -8.55
N ILE A 115 4.37 0.69 -7.36
CA ILE A 115 3.79 -0.61 -6.96
C ILE A 115 2.26 -0.56 -7.08
N MET A 116 1.63 0.52 -6.60
CA MET A 116 0.17 0.67 -6.70
C MET A 116 -0.30 0.82 -8.14
N ARG A 117 0.43 1.52 -9.03
CA ARG A 117 0.10 1.61 -10.45
C ARG A 117 0.15 0.26 -11.16
N ARG A 118 1.13 -0.57 -10.82
CA ARG A 118 1.33 -1.89 -11.43
C ARG A 118 0.29 -2.92 -10.96
N THR A 119 -0.10 -2.84 -9.68
CA THR A 119 -0.96 -3.85 -9.05
C THR A 119 -2.46 -3.55 -9.19
N VAL A 120 -2.85 -2.27 -9.13
CA VAL A 120 -4.27 -1.88 -9.19
C VAL A 120 -4.73 -1.81 -10.64
N VAL A 121 -5.28 -2.93 -11.12
CA VAL A 121 -5.84 -3.07 -12.46
C VAL A 121 -7.35 -3.35 -12.37
N PRO A 122 -8.22 -2.65 -13.14
CA PRO A 122 -7.88 -1.51 -14.00
C PRO A 122 -7.41 -0.28 -13.21
N PRO A 123 -6.63 0.64 -13.82
CA PRO A 123 -6.13 1.82 -13.13
C PRO A 123 -7.28 2.74 -12.68
N LEU A 124 -7.12 3.39 -11.54
CA LEU A 124 -8.11 4.37 -11.07
C LEU A 124 -8.03 5.67 -11.88
N PRO A 125 -9.16 6.39 -12.06
CA PRO A 125 -9.17 7.66 -12.76
C PRO A 125 -8.40 8.74 -11.99
N ALA A 126 -7.74 9.61 -12.75
CA ALA A 126 -6.75 10.52 -12.22
C ALA A 126 -7.27 11.61 -11.26
N ASN A 127 -8.58 11.85 -11.26
CA ASN A 127 -9.26 12.91 -10.53
C ASN A 127 -9.90 12.45 -9.19
N VAL A 128 -9.79 11.17 -8.81
CA VAL A 128 -10.50 10.65 -7.62
C VAL A 128 -9.69 10.75 -6.33
N ASN A 129 -10.21 11.49 -5.33
CA ASN A 129 -9.62 11.69 -4.00
C ASN A 129 -9.65 10.45 -3.11
N ASP A 130 -10.71 9.65 -3.14
CA ASP A 130 -10.88 8.52 -2.23
C ASP A 130 -10.36 7.19 -2.81
N VAL A 131 -9.06 7.11 -3.12
CA VAL A 131 -8.48 5.87 -3.68
C VAL A 131 -8.60 4.69 -2.71
N ASP A 132 -8.57 4.96 -1.39
CA ASP A 132 -8.68 3.92 -0.36
C ASP A 132 -10.02 3.17 -0.43
N ARG A 133 -11.11 3.86 -0.79
CA ARG A 133 -12.42 3.22 -0.90
C ARG A 133 -12.51 2.29 -2.11
N ARG A 134 -11.65 2.48 -3.12
CA ARG A 134 -11.68 1.76 -4.40
C ARG A 134 -10.60 0.68 -4.55
N ILE A 135 -9.72 0.53 -3.58
CA ILE A 135 -8.64 -0.47 -3.62
C ILE A 135 -8.87 -1.49 -2.52
N ARG A 136 -8.61 -2.77 -2.80
CA ARG A 136 -8.66 -3.87 -1.84
C ARG A 136 -7.29 -4.53 -1.74
N LEU A 137 -6.94 -4.97 -0.53
CA LEU A 137 -5.77 -5.80 -0.31
C LEU A 137 -6.24 -7.25 -0.42
N VAL A 138 -5.69 -7.95 -1.41
CA VAL A 138 -6.00 -9.35 -1.70
C VAL A 138 -4.76 -10.18 -1.43
N TYR A 139 -4.90 -11.22 -0.61
CA TYR A 139 -3.84 -12.19 -0.39
C TYR A 139 -3.99 -13.32 -1.40
N ASP A 140 -2.93 -13.55 -2.16
CA ASP A 140 -2.80 -14.69 -3.06
C ASP A 140 -1.63 -15.59 -2.62
N ALA A 141 -1.49 -16.76 -3.23
CA ALA A 141 -0.37 -17.66 -2.97
C ALA A 141 1.00 -17.01 -3.27
N SER A 142 1.05 -16.05 -4.20
CA SER A 142 2.26 -15.25 -4.46
C SER A 142 2.49 -14.13 -3.45
N GLY A 143 1.54 -13.87 -2.55
CA GLY A 143 1.60 -12.82 -1.53
C GLY A 143 0.50 -11.75 -1.65
N PRO A 144 0.61 -10.68 -0.84
CA PRO A 144 -0.37 -9.60 -0.80
C PRO A 144 -0.27 -8.68 -2.03
N THR A 145 -1.42 -8.37 -2.64
CA THR A 145 -1.52 -7.47 -3.80
C THR A 145 -2.66 -6.46 -3.62
N PHE A 146 -2.45 -5.23 -4.10
CA PHE A 146 -3.50 -4.22 -4.13
C PHE A 146 -4.27 -4.31 -5.43
N MET A 147 -5.57 -4.57 -5.37
CA MET A 147 -6.44 -4.70 -6.54
C MET A 147 -7.51 -3.61 -6.57
N ASN A 148 -7.98 -3.27 -7.77
CA ASN A 148 -9.15 -2.42 -7.92
C ASN A 148 -10.40 -3.18 -7.44
N LEU A 149 -11.26 -2.50 -6.69
CA LEU A 149 -12.54 -3.05 -6.23
C LEU A 149 -13.40 -3.60 -7.38
N THR A 150 -13.35 -3.00 -8.56
CA THR A 150 -14.14 -3.46 -9.72
C THR A 150 -13.63 -4.78 -10.31
N ALA A 151 -12.37 -5.15 -10.02
CA ALA A 151 -11.80 -6.43 -10.45
C ALA A 151 -12.17 -7.57 -9.46
N VAL A 152 -12.32 -7.22 -8.18
CA VAL A 152 -12.72 -8.14 -7.12
C VAL A 152 -14.15 -8.63 -7.35
N GLY A 153 -14.34 -9.94 -7.51
CA GLY A 153 -15.64 -10.58 -7.76
C GLY A 153 -16.01 -10.70 -9.24
N ASN A 154 -15.43 -9.88 -10.12
CA ASN A 154 -15.67 -9.96 -11.57
C ASN A 154 -14.59 -10.80 -12.27
N SER A 155 -13.33 -10.42 -12.12
CA SER A 155 -12.20 -11.13 -12.76
C SER A 155 -11.48 -12.06 -11.80
N VAL A 156 -11.49 -11.76 -10.49
CA VAL A 156 -10.83 -12.57 -9.47
C VAL A 156 -11.85 -12.98 -8.40
N HIS A 157 -12.02 -14.28 -8.24
CA HIS A 157 -12.87 -14.86 -7.20
C HIS A 157 -12.09 -14.88 -5.88
N VAL A 158 -12.57 -14.11 -4.91
CA VAL A 158 -11.94 -13.98 -3.60
C VAL A 158 -12.99 -14.09 -2.50
N ARG A 159 -12.57 -14.60 -1.35
CA ARG A 159 -13.36 -14.58 -0.12
C ARG A 159 -12.97 -13.39 0.73
N ARG A 160 -13.87 -12.95 1.62
CA ARG A 160 -13.66 -11.81 2.50
C ARG A 160 -13.67 -12.26 3.96
N ALA A 161 -12.62 -11.89 4.69
CA ALA A 161 -12.56 -11.97 6.14
C ALA A 161 -12.35 -10.57 6.71
N ARG A 162 -13.41 -9.97 7.29
CA ARG A 162 -13.42 -8.57 7.76
C ARG A 162 -13.03 -7.57 6.67
N ASN A 163 -11.83 -6.99 6.73
CA ASN A 163 -11.33 -6.00 5.76
C ASN A 163 -10.29 -6.58 4.79
N VAL A 164 -10.05 -7.89 4.87
CA VAL A 164 -9.07 -8.61 4.08
C VAL A 164 -9.79 -9.50 3.07
N TYR A 165 -9.23 -9.57 1.87
CA TYR A 165 -9.70 -10.47 0.82
C TYR A 165 -8.60 -11.50 0.56
N TYR A 166 -8.97 -12.73 0.23
CA TYR A 166 -8.02 -13.79 -0.06
C TYR A 166 -8.54 -14.74 -1.14
N THR A 167 -7.63 -15.29 -1.94
CA THR A 167 -7.94 -16.30 -2.96
C THR A 167 -7.99 -17.70 -2.34
N HIS A 168 -8.56 -18.66 -3.07
CA HIS A 168 -8.53 -20.06 -2.65
C HIS A 168 -7.09 -20.59 -2.53
N SER A 169 -6.23 -20.23 -3.49
CA SER A 169 -4.81 -20.59 -3.51
C SER A 169 -4.08 -20.10 -2.26
N PHE A 170 -4.39 -18.90 -1.75
CA PHE A 170 -3.85 -18.43 -0.47
C PHE A 170 -4.33 -19.30 0.71
N ALA A 171 -5.61 -19.66 0.74
CA ALA A 171 -6.16 -20.49 1.81
C ALA A 171 -5.53 -21.88 1.85
N ASP A 172 -5.30 -22.50 0.69
CA ASP A 172 -4.62 -23.79 0.56
C ASP A 172 -3.17 -23.70 1.06
N LEU A 173 -2.45 -22.65 0.64
CA LEU A 173 -1.08 -22.41 1.09
C LEU A 173 -1.02 -22.20 2.60
N LEU A 174 -1.92 -21.38 3.14
CA LEU A 174 -2.00 -21.14 4.58
C LEU A 174 -2.28 -22.44 5.35
N LEU A 175 -3.25 -23.24 4.90
CA LEU A 175 -3.57 -24.53 5.53
C LEU A 175 -2.37 -25.46 5.55
N ARG A 176 -1.68 -25.57 4.40
CA ARG A 176 -0.48 -26.40 4.27
C ARG A 176 0.61 -25.96 5.24
N GLU A 177 0.91 -24.67 5.31
CA GLU A 177 1.93 -24.13 6.23
C GLU A 177 1.55 -24.33 7.70
N MET A 178 0.27 -24.22 8.05
CA MET A 178 -0.20 -24.50 9.42
C MET A 178 -0.01 -25.97 9.82
N ILE A 179 -0.30 -26.90 8.90
CA ILE A 179 -0.10 -28.33 9.13
C ILE A 179 1.40 -28.65 9.30
N LEU A 180 2.24 -28.10 8.42
CA LEU A 180 3.70 -28.29 8.48
C LEU A 180 4.33 -27.69 9.74
N SER A 181 3.78 -26.58 10.23
CA SER A 181 4.24 -25.92 11.46
C SER A 181 3.71 -26.58 12.74
N HIS A 182 3.02 -27.73 12.64
CA HIS A 182 2.37 -28.41 13.76
C HIS A 182 1.45 -27.49 14.58
N ALA A 183 0.77 -26.55 13.92
CA ALA A 183 -0.15 -25.66 14.59
C ALA A 183 -1.26 -26.48 15.27
N GLN A 184 -1.59 -26.14 16.51
CA GLN A 184 -2.64 -26.84 17.24
C GLN A 184 -3.95 -26.80 16.47
N VAL A 185 -4.64 -27.94 16.38
CA VAL A 185 -5.89 -28.11 15.62
C VAL A 185 -6.96 -27.10 16.03
N ALA A 186 -7.00 -26.70 17.30
CA ALA A 186 -7.90 -25.66 17.80
C ALA A 186 -7.65 -24.28 17.16
N TRP A 187 -6.40 -23.93 16.89
CA TRP A 187 -6.02 -22.68 16.21
C TRP A 187 -6.32 -22.72 14.72
N ILE A 188 -6.09 -23.88 14.08
CA ILE A 188 -6.48 -24.10 12.68
C ILE A 188 -8.00 -23.97 12.55
N ALA A 189 -8.75 -24.68 13.41
CA ALA A 189 -10.20 -24.60 13.43
C ALA A 189 -10.69 -23.18 13.66
N LEU A 190 -10.11 -22.41 14.59
CA LEU A 190 -10.52 -21.04 14.90
C LEU A 190 -10.21 -20.04 13.77
N VAL A 191 -9.04 -20.11 13.15
CA VAL A 191 -8.66 -19.27 12.00
C VAL A 191 -9.56 -19.58 10.80
N PHE A 192 -9.77 -20.85 10.50
CA PHE A 192 -10.65 -21.27 9.40
C PHE A 192 -12.14 -21.03 9.72
N PHE A 193 -12.62 -21.19 10.96
CA PHE A 193 -13.98 -20.81 11.36
C PHE A 193 -14.21 -19.30 11.18
N LEU A 194 -13.24 -18.47 11.59
CA LEU A 194 -13.33 -17.02 11.37
C LEU A 194 -13.28 -16.66 9.88
N MET A 195 -12.58 -17.44 9.06
CA MET A 195 -12.54 -17.27 7.61
C MET A 195 -13.76 -17.84 6.87
N LEU A 196 -14.41 -18.89 7.39
CA LEU A 196 -15.53 -19.64 6.78
C LEU A 196 -16.91 -19.20 7.29
N ILE A 197 -17.08 -18.86 8.57
CA ILE A 197 -18.39 -18.45 9.13
C ILE A 197 -18.78 -17.04 8.70
N LEU A 198 -17.81 -16.18 8.39
CA LEU A 198 -18.10 -14.90 7.74
C LEU A 198 -18.43 -15.04 6.24
N CYS A 199 -18.53 -16.27 5.70
CA CYS A 199 -19.00 -16.56 4.34
C CYS A 199 -20.49 -16.93 4.25
N ALA A 200 -21.26 -16.88 5.34
CA ALA A 200 -22.71 -17.13 5.34
C ALA A 200 -23.49 -15.85 5.67
N CYS A 201 -23.40 -14.81 4.82
CA CYS A 201 -24.33 -13.70 4.67
C CYS A 201 -23.93 -12.86 3.44
#